data_AF-A0A1S1LBS8-F1
#
_entry.id   AF-A0A1S1LBS8-F1
#
_cell.length_a   1.000
_cell.length_b   1.000
_cell.length_c   1.000
_cell.angle_alpha   90.00
_cell.angle_beta   90.00
_cell.angle_gamma   90.00
#
_symmetry.space_group_name_H-M   'P 1'
#
loop_
_entity.id
_entity.type
_entity.pdbx_description
1 polymer ?
#
loop_
_entity_poly.entity_id
_entity_poly.type
_entity_poly.pdbx_seq_one_letter_code
_entity_poly.pdbx_strand_id
1 'polypeptide(L)'
;MSIALVGWPAVLERVPQRWRPLIGAGASTALAVAAGTPLGLRRPQLRAGLRLGGVVASTIAVAVGASPVLKPVRASMRERDIGLHPAAWLGLHIPVGTVWSEELAFRGVLQPIAVEAFGGRLGGVVQALAFGLAHVRPARAVEDPIVATVLVTGLFGGLLGWLRERSGSVAAPMLAHLALNEAGAVATLCLARPNVG
;
A
#
# COMPACT_ATOMS: atom_id res chain seq x y z
N MET A 1 7.24 -17.87 -6.83
CA MET A 1 7.34 -16.64 -6.01
C MET A 1 6.03 -15.85 -5.96
N SER A 2 5.32 -15.69 -7.07
CA SER A 2 4.07 -14.90 -7.18
C SER A 2 2.91 -15.44 -6.32
N ILE A 3 2.73 -16.77 -6.24
CA ILE A 3 1.70 -17.40 -5.38
C ILE A 3 1.99 -17.17 -3.89
N ALA A 4 3.27 -17.08 -3.50
CA ALA A 4 3.65 -16.84 -2.11
C ALA A 4 3.22 -15.44 -1.64
N LEU A 5 3.37 -14.41 -2.49
CA LEU A 5 2.91 -13.05 -2.18
C LEU A 5 1.37 -12.95 -2.10
N VAL A 6 0.65 -13.71 -2.92
CA VAL A 6 -0.83 -13.77 -2.89
C VAL A 6 -1.36 -14.59 -1.69
N GLY A 7 -0.61 -15.61 -1.25
CA GLY A 7 -0.97 -16.47 -0.11
C GLY A 7 -0.52 -15.93 1.26
N TRP A 8 0.51 -15.08 1.29
CA TRP A 8 1.14 -14.50 2.48
C TRP A 8 0.18 -13.86 3.50
N PRO A 9 -0.88 -13.13 3.10
CA PRO A 9 -1.84 -12.56 4.04
C PRO A 9 -2.55 -13.61 4.92
N ALA A 10 -2.87 -14.80 4.38
CA ALA A 10 -3.53 -15.86 5.17
C ALA A 10 -2.60 -16.52 6.20
N VAL A 11 -1.29 -16.43 6.02
CA VAL A 11 -0.32 -16.92 7.00
C VAL A 11 -0.20 -15.92 8.15
N LEU A 12 -0.17 -14.62 7.85
CA LEU A 12 -0.13 -13.55 8.86
C LEU A 12 -1.40 -13.52 9.72
N GLU A 13 -2.56 -13.90 9.19
CA GLU A 13 -3.81 -13.97 9.93
C GLU A 13 -3.77 -14.97 11.11
N ARG A 14 -2.90 -15.99 11.05
CA ARG A 14 -2.70 -16.96 12.15
C ARG A 14 -1.89 -16.40 13.32
N VAL A 15 -1.30 -15.22 13.16
CA VAL A 15 -0.43 -14.57 14.15
C VAL A 15 -1.23 -13.49 14.88
N PRO A 16 -0.99 -13.25 16.20
CA PRO A 16 -1.63 -12.15 16.92
C PRO A 16 -1.45 -10.80 16.21
N GLN A 17 -2.52 -9.99 16.15
CA GLN A 17 -2.54 -8.75 15.36
C GLN A 17 -1.36 -7.81 15.64
N ARG A 18 -0.91 -7.72 16.89
CA ARG A 18 0.25 -6.89 17.31
C ARG A 18 1.58 -7.23 16.62
N TRP A 19 1.75 -8.47 16.16
CA TRP A 19 2.99 -8.94 15.53
C TRP A 19 2.94 -8.94 14.01
N ARG A 20 1.74 -8.88 13.42
CA ARG A 20 1.55 -8.94 11.96
C ARG A 20 2.36 -7.87 11.20
N PRO A 21 2.43 -6.60 11.65
CA PRO A 21 3.19 -5.58 10.94
C PRO A 21 4.68 -5.92 10.84
N LEU A 22 5.26 -6.39 11.94
CA LEU A 22 6.70 -6.68 12.01
C LEU A 22 7.07 -7.93 11.20
N ILE A 23 6.24 -8.97 11.23
CA ILE A 23 6.50 -10.19 10.46
C ILE A 23 6.34 -9.93 8.96
N GLY A 24 5.29 -9.20 8.55
CA GLY A 24 5.09 -8.80 7.16
C GLY A 24 6.26 -7.96 6.64
N ALA A 25 6.70 -6.97 7.41
CA ALA A 25 7.81 -6.11 7.05
C ALA A 25 9.13 -6.85 7.01
N GLY A 26 9.39 -7.71 8.00
CA GLY A 26 10.58 -8.55 8.07
C GLY A 26 10.69 -9.49 6.87
N ALA A 27 9.61 -10.19 6.53
CA ALA A 27 9.60 -11.10 5.37
C ALA A 27 9.78 -10.36 4.04
N SER A 28 9.09 -9.24 3.85
CA SER A 28 9.22 -8.44 2.61
C SER A 28 10.62 -7.83 2.47
N THR A 29 11.23 -7.42 3.60
CA THR A 29 12.62 -6.96 3.64
C THR A 29 13.59 -8.09 3.29
N ALA A 30 13.42 -9.26 3.89
CA ALA A 30 14.26 -10.42 3.60
C ALA A 30 14.16 -10.83 2.12
N LEU A 31 12.96 -10.83 1.54
CA LEU A 31 12.75 -11.09 0.12
C LEU A 31 13.42 -10.03 -0.76
N ALA A 32 13.30 -8.74 -0.42
CA ALA A 32 13.94 -7.65 -1.16
C ALA A 32 15.47 -7.73 -1.12
N VAL A 33 16.04 -8.08 0.03
CA VAL A 33 17.48 -8.31 0.20
C VAL A 33 17.93 -9.53 -0.61
N ALA A 34 17.21 -10.65 -0.52
CA ALA A 34 17.51 -11.87 -1.27
C ALA A 34 17.40 -11.67 -2.80
N ALA A 35 16.46 -10.84 -3.25
CA ALA A 35 16.32 -10.47 -4.66
C ALA A 35 17.42 -9.52 -5.15
N GLY A 36 18.27 -8.97 -4.27
CA GLY A 36 19.40 -8.12 -4.62
C GLY A 36 19.02 -6.81 -5.33
N THR A 37 17.73 -6.44 -5.35
CA THR A 37 17.25 -5.32 -6.15
C THR A 37 17.59 -3.98 -5.47
N PRO A 38 18.21 -3.02 -6.17
CA PRO A 38 18.47 -1.70 -5.61
C PRO A 38 17.17 -0.96 -5.26
N LEU A 39 16.93 -0.73 -3.96
CA LEU A 39 15.74 -0.01 -3.46
C LEU A 39 15.80 1.51 -3.68
N GLY A 40 16.96 2.06 -4.04
CA GLY A 40 17.14 3.50 -4.22
C GLY A 40 17.00 4.32 -2.94
N LEU A 41 17.37 3.73 -1.80
CA LEU A 41 17.37 4.38 -0.47
C LEU A 41 18.67 5.16 -0.19
N ARG A 42 19.54 5.31 -1.19
CA ARG A 42 20.77 6.12 -1.12
C ARG A 42 20.66 7.32 -2.04
N ARG A 43 21.49 8.36 -1.81
CA ARG A 43 21.60 9.49 -2.74
C ARG A 43 22.25 9.01 -4.05
N PRO A 44 21.86 9.54 -5.22
CA PRO A 44 20.88 10.61 -5.46
C PRO A 44 19.41 10.15 -5.54
N GLN A 45 19.14 8.85 -5.70
CA GLN A 45 17.79 8.33 -5.98
C GLN A 45 16.81 8.64 -4.84
N LEU A 46 17.25 8.56 -3.58
CA LEU A 46 16.42 8.93 -2.43
C LEU A 46 15.91 10.37 -2.53
N ARG A 47 16.75 11.32 -2.95
CA ARG A 47 16.35 12.74 -3.08
C ARG A 47 15.32 12.92 -4.19
N ALA A 48 15.50 12.24 -5.32
CA ALA A 48 14.52 12.25 -6.40
C ALA A 48 13.20 11.61 -5.94
N GLY A 49 13.29 10.50 -5.20
CA GLY A 49 12.17 9.80 -4.61
C GLY A 49 11.35 10.66 -3.65
N LEU A 50 12.02 11.30 -2.70
CA LEU A 50 11.37 12.20 -1.73
C LEU A 50 10.71 13.40 -2.40
N ARG A 51 11.33 13.98 -3.44
CA ARG A 51 10.77 15.13 -4.18
C ARG A 51 9.51 14.76 -4.96
N LEU A 52 9.61 13.75 -5.83
CA LEU A 52 8.49 13.32 -6.66
C LEU A 52 7.38 12.72 -5.78
N GLY A 53 7.77 11.86 -4.83
CA GLY A 53 6.86 11.26 -3.86
C GLY A 53 6.15 12.30 -3.02
N GLY A 54 6.86 13.33 -2.54
CA GLY A 54 6.25 14.42 -1.76
C GLY A 54 5.17 15.17 -2.53
N VAL A 55 5.44 15.55 -3.79
CA VAL A 55 4.44 16.23 -4.64
C VAL A 55 3.20 15.38 -4.84
N VAL A 56 3.38 14.10 -5.17
CA VAL A 56 2.26 13.18 -5.42
C VAL A 56 1.52 12.86 -4.13
N ALA A 57 2.23 12.65 -3.02
CA ALA A 57 1.67 12.43 -1.69
C ALA A 57 0.82 13.61 -1.23
N SER A 58 1.28 14.85 -1.39
CA SER A 58 0.48 16.04 -1.07
C SER A 58 -0.82 16.10 -1.90
N THR A 59 -0.74 15.78 -3.19
CA THR A 59 -1.91 15.76 -4.08
C THR A 59 -2.91 14.69 -3.64
N ILE A 60 -2.43 13.48 -3.33
CA ILE A 60 -3.25 12.37 -2.83
C ILE A 60 -3.89 12.74 -1.49
N ALA A 61 -3.12 13.26 -0.54
CA ALA A 61 -3.63 13.62 0.78
C ALA A 61 -4.75 14.66 0.70
N VAL A 62 -4.63 15.67 -0.16
CA VAL A 62 -5.70 16.66 -0.40
C VAL A 62 -6.92 16.00 -1.03
N ALA A 63 -6.75 15.19 -2.07
CA ALA A 63 -7.86 14.53 -2.75
C ALA A 63 -8.62 13.57 -1.82
N VAL A 64 -7.90 12.75 -1.05
CA VAL A 64 -8.49 11.80 -0.09
C VAL A 64 -9.11 12.54 1.08
N GLY A 65 -8.45 13.56 1.63
CA GLY A 65 -8.99 14.38 2.72
C GLY A 65 -10.26 15.13 2.35
N ALA A 66 -10.41 15.51 1.07
CA ALA A 66 -11.63 16.14 0.55
C ALA A 66 -12.73 15.14 0.16
N SER A 67 -12.40 13.86 -0.02
CA SER A 67 -13.34 12.81 -0.45
C SER A 67 -14.62 12.68 0.41
N PRO A 68 -14.64 13.00 1.73
CA PRO A 68 -15.87 13.00 2.52
C PRO A 68 -16.93 14.02 2.07
N VAL A 69 -16.64 14.92 1.13
CA VAL A 69 -17.69 15.74 0.49
C VAL A 69 -18.72 14.86 -0.23
N LEU A 70 -18.27 13.72 -0.77
CA LEU A 70 -19.10 12.75 -1.47
C LEU A 70 -19.92 11.92 -0.45
N LYS A 71 -21.25 11.95 -0.58
CA LYS A 71 -22.17 11.27 0.36
C LYS A 71 -21.84 9.78 0.56
N PRO A 72 -21.57 8.97 -0.49
CA PRO A 72 -21.27 7.54 -0.32
C PRO A 72 -19.97 7.30 0.46
N VAL A 73 -18.93 8.09 0.20
CA VAL A 73 -17.63 7.98 0.88
C VAL A 73 -17.78 8.32 2.36
N ARG A 74 -18.47 9.42 2.66
CA ARG A 74 -18.72 9.85 4.05
C ARG A 74 -19.55 8.84 4.83
N ALA A 75 -20.54 8.21 4.20
CA ALA A 75 -21.35 7.17 4.83
C ALA A 75 -20.49 5.94 5.18
N SER A 76 -19.73 5.44 4.20
CA SER A 76 -18.80 4.32 4.39
C SER A 76 -17.78 4.57 5.52
N MET A 77 -17.22 5.78 5.61
CA MET A 77 -16.28 6.15 6.69
C MET A 77 -16.94 6.19 8.07
N ARG A 78 -18.22 6.59 8.16
CA ARG A 78 -18.95 6.64 9.44
C ARG A 78 -19.33 5.26 9.97
N GLU A 79 -19.58 4.33 9.06
CA GLU A 79 -20.00 2.95 9.37
C GLU A 79 -18.80 2.03 9.63
N ARG A 80 -17.57 2.50 9.38
CA ARG A 80 -16.35 1.73 9.55
C ARG A 80 -16.07 1.49 11.04
N ASP A 81 -15.99 0.21 11.43
CA ASP A 81 -15.49 -0.16 12.75
C ASP A 81 -13.95 -0.22 12.76
N ILE A 82 -13.34 0.39 13.77
CA ILE A 82 -11.88 0.52 13.90
C ILE A 82 -11.45 -0.34 15.08
N GLY A 83 -11.16 -1.62 14.81
CA GLY A 83 -10.74 -2.61 15.83
C GLY A 83 -9.31 -2.43 16.37
N LEU A 84 -8.67 -1.29 16.14
CA LEU A 84 -7.31 -0.97 16.59
C LEU A 84 -7.25 0.41 17.22
N HIS A 85 -6.43 0.56 18.27
CA HIS A 85 -6.15 1.88 18.83
C HIS A 85 -5.57 2.80 17.75
N PRO A 86 -6.07 4.05 17.58
CA PRO A 86 -5.66 4.93 16.47
C PRO A 86 -4.14 5.12 16.37
N ALA A 87 -3.45 5.29 17.50
CA ALA A 87 -1.99 5.43 17.51
C ALA A 87 -1.25 4.18 17.01
N ALA A 88 -1.73 2.97 17.31
CA ALA A 88 -1.13 1.75 16.80
C ALA A 88 -1.42 1.58 15.29
N TRP A 89 -2.62 1.98 14.87
CA TRP A 89 -3.03 1.89 13.47
C TRP A 89 -2.21 2.82 12.57
N LEU A 90 -2.20 4.12 12.89
CA LEU A 90 -1.47 5.17 12.15
C LEU A 90 0.05 5.08 12.37
N GLY A 91 0.52 4.65 13.55
CA GLY A 91 1.94 4.66 13.87
C GLY A 91 2.73 3.42 13.42
N LEU A 92 2.06 2.26 13.30
CA LEU A 92 2.73 0.98 13.04
C LEU A 92 2.06 0.16 11.94
N HIS A 93 0.75 -0.06 12.03
CA HIS A 93 0.09 -0.95 11.09
C HIS A 93 0.08 -0.40 9.67
N ILE A 94 -0.26 0.89 9.48
CA ILE A 94 -0.23 1.50 8.15
C ILE A 94 1.20 1.69 7.65
N PRO A 95 2.14 2.35 8.36
CA PRO A 95 3.44 2.65 7.77
C PRO A 95 4.31 1.39 7.58
N VAL A 96 4.26 0.46 8.51
CA VAL A 96 5.13 -0.73 8.52
C VAL A 96 4.39 -1.95 7.99
N GLY A 97 3.23 -2.25 8.55
CA GLY A 97 2.46 -3.45 8.21
C GLY A 97 1.91 -3.43 6.79
N THR A 98 1.50 -2.26 6.31
CA THR A 98 0.99 -2.08 4.95
C THR A 98 2.07 -1.50 4.04
N VAL A 99 2.43 -0.22 4.21
CA VAL A 99 3.21 0.53 3.22
C VAL A 99 4.60 -0.08 3.02
N TRP A 100 5.39 -0.24 4.08
CA TRP A 100 6.73 -0.82 3.96
C TRP A 100 6.68 -2.23 3.38
N SER A 101 5.81 -3.08 3.93
CA SER A 101 5.69 -4.47 3.52
C SER A 101 5.29 -4.61 2.06
N GLU A 102 4.23 -3.93 1.64
CA GLU A 102 3.74 -4.00 0.27
C GLU A 102 4.69 -3.35 -0.72
N GLU A 103 5.27 -2.18 -0.42
CA GLU A 103 6.20 -1.56 -1.36
C GLU A 103 7.47 -2.38 -1.57
N LEU A 104 7.98 -3.05 -0.54
CA LEU A 104 9.10 -3.98 -0.73
C LEU A 104 8.69 -5.25 -1.49
N ALA A 105 7.53 -5.84 -1.20
CA ALA A 105 7.06 -7.01 -1.90
C ALA A 105 6.79 -6.73 -3.39
N PHE A 106 6.06 -5.66 -3.68
CA PHE A 106 5.61 -5.36 -5.04
C PHE A 106 6.63 -4.56 -5.84
N ARG A 107 7.20 -3.49 -5.29
CA ARG A 107 8.15 -2.63 -6.04
C ARG A 107 9.57 -3.14 -5.81
N GLY A 108 9.90 -3.59 -4.62
CA GLY A 108 11.23 -4.13 -4.30
C GLY A 108 11.53 -5.48 -4.94
N VAL A 109 10.52 -6.33 -5.16
CA VAL A 109 10.72 -7.70 -5.66
C VAL A 109 9.92 -8.01 -6.93
N LEU A 110 8.59 -7.90 -6.89
CA LEU A 110 7.76 -8.36 -8.01
C LEU A 110 7.97 -7.54 -9.29
N GLN A 111 8.01 -6.20 -9.19
CA GLN A 111 8.17 -5.31 -10.34
C GLN A 111 9.49 -5.56 -11.07
N PRO A 112 10.67 -5.60 -10.40
CA PRO A 112 11.94 -5.95 -11.06
C PRO A 112 11.88 -7.27 -11.82
N ILE A 113 11.37 -8.33 -11.17
CA ILE A 113 11.24 -9.66 -11.78
C ILE A 113 10.32 -9.62 -13.01
N ALA A 114 9.20 -8.91 -12.92
CA ALA A 114 8.25 -8.78 -14.03
C ALA A 114 8.84 -7.94 -15.17
N VAL A 115 9.59 -6.89 -14.87
CA VAL A 115 10.27 -6.04 -15.87
C VAL A 115 11.39 -6.81 -16.56
N GLU A 116 12.15 -7.64 -15.83
CA GLU A 116 13.17 -8.51 -16.40
C GLU A 116 12.54 -9.58 -17.33
N ALA A 117 11.43 -10.19 -16.91
CA ALA A 117 10.78 -11.24 -17.68
C ALA A 117 9.98 -10.74 -18.90
N PHE A 118 9.32 -9.58 -18.79
CA PHE A 118 8.34 -9.11 -19.79
C PHE A 118 8.69 -7.74 -20.40
N GLY A 119 9.77 -7.08 -19.96
CA GLY A 119 10.12 -5.71 -20.33
C GLY A 119 9.36 -4.66 -19.51
N GLY A 120 9.79 -3.39 -19.60
CA GLY A 120 9.28 -2.31 -18.75
C GLY A 120 7.75 -2.15 -18.74
N ARG A 121 7.15 -1.99 -19.92
CA ARG A 121 5.70 -1.72 -20.03
C ARG A 121 4.84 -2.89 -19.57
N LEU A 122 5.12 -4.10 -20.05
CA LEU A 122 4.35 -5.29 -19.68
C LEU A 122 4.64 -5.72 -18.24
N GLY A 123 5.88 -5.58 -17.77
CA GLY A 123 6.24 -5.83 -16.37
C GLY A 123 5.50 -4.92 -15.41
N GLY A 124 5.36 -3.62 -15.73
CA GLY A 124 4.52 -2.69 -14.98
C GLY A 124 3.04 -3.10 -14.94
N VAL A 125 2.48 -3.55 -16.07
CA VAL A 125 1.10 -4.06 -16.13
C VAL A 125 0.93 -5.32 -15.27
N VAL A 126 1.85 -6.28 -15.36
CA VAL A 126 1.82 -7.52 -14.57
C VAL A 126 1.87 -7.20 -13.07
N GLN A 127 2.74 -6.29 -12.65
CA GLN A 127 2.82 -5.86 -11.26
C GLN A 127 1.52 -5.18 -10.81
N ALA A 128 0.98 -4.26 -11.60
CA ALA A 128 -0.25 -3.53 -11.28
C ALA A 128 -1.44 -4.49 -11.13
N LEU A 129 -1.58 -5.46 -12.03
CA LEU A 129 -2.59 -6.51 -11.95
C LEU A 129 -2.41 -7.38 -10.69
N ALA A 130 -1.18 -7.80 -10.38
CA ALA A 130 -0.91 -8.59 -9.19
C ALA A 130 -1.22 -7.82 -7.89
N PHE A 131 -0.91 -6.52 -7.86
CA PHE A 131 -1.27 -5.65 -6.73
C PHE A 131 -2.78 -5.52 -6.60
N GLY A 132 -3.51 -5.31 -7.71
CA GLY A 132 -4.96 -5.30 -7.72
C GLY A 132 -5.57 -6.61 -7.18
N LEU A 133 -5.11 -7.74 -7.70
CA LEU A 133 -5.58 -9.07 -7.30
C LEU A 133 -5.29 -9.41 -5.82
N ALA A 134 -4.19 -8.90 -5.26
CA ALA A 134 -3.89 -9.07 -3.84
C ALA A 134 -4.97 -8.47 -2.92
N HIS A 135 -5.76 -7.52 -3.42
CA HIS A 135 -6.82 -6.86 -2.68
C HIS A 135 -8.19 -7.59 -2.73
N VAL A 136 -8.30 -8.73 -3.43
CA VAL A 136 -9.54 -9.52 -3.47
C VAL A 136 -9.95 -10.01 -2.07
N ARG A 137 -8.97 -10.51 -1.28
CA ARG A 137 -9.24 -11.01 0.07
C ARG A 137 -9.64 -9.89 1.04
N PRO A 138 -8.89 -8.77 1.13
CA PRO A 138 -9.33 -7.59 1.87
C PRO A 138 -10.73 -7.11 1.47
N ALA A 139 -11.04 -7.02 0.17
CA ALA A 139 -12.36 -6.59 -0.31
C ALA A 139 -13.48 -7.51 0.19
N ARG A 140 -13.28 -8.83 0.13
CA ARG A 140 -14.24 -9.81 0.64
C ARG A 140 -14.46 -9.70 2.15
N ALA A 141 -13.39 -9.43 2.91
CA ALA A 141 -13.46 -9.36 4.37
C ALA A 141 -14.30 -8.18 4.89
N VAL A 142 -14.48 -7.14 4.07
CA VAL A 142 -15.29 -5.95 4.39
C VAL A 142 -16.45 -5.73 3.41
N GLU A 143 -16.79 -6.75 2.63
CA GLU A 143 -17.90 -6.75 1.65
C GLU A 143 -17.85 -5.64 0.59
N ASP A 144 -16.64 -5.14 0.27
CA ASP A 144 -16.44 -4.15 -0.79
C ASP A 144 -16.62 -4.79 -2.20
N PRO A 145 -17.07 -4.03 -3.23
CA PRO A 145 -17.21 -4.54 -4.58
C PRO A 145 -15.87 -4.98 -5.19
N ILE A 146 -15.63 -6.30 -5.24
CA ILE A 146 -14.33 -6.90 -5.60
C ILE A 146 -13.77 -6.34 -6.92
N VAL A 147 -14.59 -6.27 -7.97
CA VAL A 147 -14.13 -5.79 -9.29
C VAL A 147 -13.68 -4.33 -9.22
N ALA A 148 -14.47 -3.47 -8.57
CA ALA A 148 -14.12 -2.07 -8.41
C ALA A 148 -12.85 -1.91 -7.57
N THR A 149 -12.73 -2.67 -6.47
CA THR A 149 -11.54 -2.65 -5.61
C THR A 149 -10.30 -3.06 -6.39
N VAL A 150 -10.32 -4.19 -7.11
CA VAL A 150 -9.19 -4.68 -7.91
C VAL A 150 -8.77 -3.65 -8.98
N LEU A 151 -9.73 -3.01 -9.64
CA LEU A 151 -9.44 -2.00 -10.66
C LEU A 151 -8.80 -0.76 -10.03
N VAL A 152 -9.38 -0.21 -8.96
CA VAL A 152 -8.88 1.00 -8.29
C VAL A 152 -7.51 0.75 -7.68
N THR A 153 -7.33 -0.35 -6.95
CA THR A 153 -6.04 -0.68 -6.33
C THR A 153 -5.01 -1.07 -7.39
N GLY A 154 -5.41 -1.71 -8.49
CA GLY A 154 -4.53 -1.97 -9.63
C GLY A 154 -4.03 -0.68 -10.31
N LEU A 155 -4.93 0.29 -10.53
CA LEU A 155 -4.56 1.62 -11.07
C LEU A 155 -3.60 2.36 -10.14
N PHE A 156 -3.92 2.39 -8.85
CA PHE A 156 -3.01 2.94 -7.84
C PHE A 156 -1.68 2.18 -7.83
N GLY A 157 -1.75 0.86 -8.00
CA GLY A 157 -0.60 -0.02 -8.09
C GLY A 157 0.33 0.36 -9.26
N GLY A 158 -0.25 0.66 -10.41
CA GLY A 158 0.45 1.17 -11.59
C GLY A 158 1.09 2.54 -11.35
N LEU A 159 0.39 3.47 -10.69
CA LEU A 159 0.96 4.78 -10.31
C LEU A 159 2.21 4.60 -9.43
N LEU A 160 2.14 3.74 -8.42
CA LEU A 160 3.26 3.46 -7.53
C LEU A 160 4.43 2.79 -8.28
N GLY A 161 4.14 1.86 -9.20
CA GLY A 161 5.15 1.26 -10.08
C GLY A 161 5.84 2.31 -10.97
N TRP A 162 5.06 3.22 -11.55
CA TRP A 162 5.59 4.34 -12.34
C TRP A 162 6.45 5.29 -11.50
N LEU A 163 6.04 5.61 -10.25
CA LEU A 163 6.83 6.42 -9.33
C LEU A 163 8.18 5.78 -9.01
N ARG A 164 8.22 4.45 -8.83
CA ARG A 164 9.47 3.71 -8.62
C ARG A 164 10.38 3.84 -9.83
N GLU A 165 9.87 3.59 -11.04
CA GLU A 165 10.65 3.67 -12.27
C GLU A 165 11.17 5.09 -12.51
N ARG A 166 10.32 6.10 -12.30
CA ARG A 166 10.65 7.50 -12.58
C ARG A 166 11.69 8.07 -11.63
N SER A 167 11.68 7.64 -10.37
CA SER A 167 12.58 8.14 -9.33
C SER A 167 13.79 7.23 -9.06
N GLY A 168 13.71 5.96 -9.46
CA GLY A 168 14.66 4.92 -9.08
C GLY A 168 14.62 4.54 -7.59
N SER A 169 13.62 4.98 -6.83
CA SER A 169 13.55 4.82 -5.37
C SER A 169 12.18 4.31 -4.92
N VAL A 170 12.17 3.42 -3.92
CA VAL A 170 10.92 3.02 -3.24
C VAL A 170 10.35 4.12 -2.36
N ALA A 171 11.12 5.16 -2.04
CA ALA A 171 10.62 6.27 -1.22
C ALA A 171 9.47 7.04 -1.90
N ALA A 172 9.50 7.19 -3.23
CA ALA A 172 8.43 7.86 -3.96
C ALA A 172 7.07 7.14 -3.81
N PRO A 173 6.95 5.85 -4.16
CA PRO A 173 5.70 5.13 -3.96
C PRO A 173 5.35 4.96 -2.47
N MET A 174 6.32 4.79 -1.56
CA MET A 174 6.03 4.72 -0.12
C MET A 174 5.32 5.99 0.38
N LEU A 175 5.78 7.18 -0.04
CA LEU A 175 5.11 8.43 0.35
C LEU A 175 3.69 8.54 -0.22
N ALA A 176 3.50 8.19 -1.49
CA ALA A 176 2.17 8.21 -2.12
C ALA A 176 1.21 7.22 -1.47
N HIS A 177 1.68 6.00 -1.19
CA HIS A 177 0.92 4.95 -0.53
C HIS A 177 0.58 5.32 0.92
N LEU A 178 1.55 5.84 1.66
CA LEU A 178 1.33 6.36 3.01
C LEU A 178 0.29 7.47 3.02
N ALA A 179 0.38 8.44 2.10
CA ALA A 179 -0.59 9.53 2.01
C ALA A 179 -2.02 9.03 1.74
N LEU A 180 -2.19 8.05 0.85
CA LEU A 180 -3.51 7.47 0.57
C LEU A 180 -4.11 6.84 1.84
N ASN A 181 -3.33 6.01 2.53
CA ASN A 181 -3.81 5.26 3.69
C ASN A 181 -4.00 6.16 4.92
N GLU A 182 -3.01 7.01 5.25
CA GLU A 182 -3.07 7.89 6.42
C GLU A 182 -4.16 8.95 6.28
N ALA A 183 -4.30 9.59 5.11
CA ALA A 183 -5.37 10.56 4.91
C ALA A 183 -6.75 9.90 5.00
N GLY A 184 -6.90 8.69 4.45
CA GLY A 184 -8.14 7.91 4.56
C GLY A 184 -8.45 7.49 5.99
N ALA A 185 -7.44 7.03 6.73
CA ALA A 185 -7.56 6.61 8.12
C ALA A 185 -7.91 7.80 9.04
N VAL A 186 -7.22 8.93 8.89
CA VAL A 186 -7.52 10.17 9.63
C VAL A 186 -8.92 10.68 9.29
N ALA A 187 -9.30 10.75 8.02
CA ALA A 187 -10.66 11.14 7.63
C ALA A 187 -11.72 10.21 8.24
N THR A 188 -11.45 8.91 8.28
CA THR A 188 -12.32 7.91 8.93
C THR A 188 -12.42 8.19 10.43
N LEU A 189 -11.30 8.38 11.13
CA LEU A 189 -11.28 8.70 12.57
C LEU A 189 -12.01 9.99 12.91
N CYS A 190 -11.94 11.02 12.05
CA CYS A 190 -12.66 12.28 12.25
C CYS A 190 -14.18 12.16 12.04
N LEU A 191 -14.63 11.15 11.28
CA LEU A 191 -16.04 10.96 10.94
C LEU A 191 -16.70 9.83 11.74
N ALA A 192 -15.90 8.84 12.15
CA ALA A 192 -16.34 7.72 12.97
C ALA A 192 -16.96 8.26 14.26
N ARG A 193 -18.10 7.70 14.64
CA ARG A 193 -18.71 8.04 15.93
C ARG A 193 -17.82 7.50 17.05
N PRO A 194 -17.59 8.26 18.14
CA PRO A 194 -16.90 7.71 19.28
C PRO A 194 -17.66 6.48 19.79
N ASN A 195 -17.07 5.30 19.70
CA ASN A 195 -17.46 4.17 20.53
C ASN A 195 -16.93 4.47 21.95
N VAL A 196 -17.58 5.40 22.65
CA VAL A 196 -17.43 5.54 24.10
C VAL A 196 -18.54 4.71 24.72
N GLY A 197 -18.19 3.48 25.06
CA GLY A 197 -18.94 2.54 25.89
C GLY A 197 -17.96 1.74 26.70
#